data_AF-A0A5B8MT64-F1
#
_entry.id   AF-A0A5B8MT64-F1
#
_cell.length_a   1.000
_cell.length_b   1.000
_cell.length_c   1.000
_cell.angle_alpha   90.00
_cell.angle_beta   90.00
_cell.angle_gamma   90.00
#
_symmetry.space_group_name_H-M   'P 1'
#
loop_
_entity.id
_entity.type
_entity.pdbx_description
1 polymer ?
#
loop_
_entity_poly.entity_id
_entity_poly.type
_entity_poly.pdbx_seq_one_letter_code
_entity_poly.pdbx_strand_id
1 'polypeptide(L)'
;MSEAEVRRQLESVSLQAGSMRLNEAMREASRLGPVENEDLRKEQVKAVTMVVGQLKTEKAIADCVSALEPDEEDNLMKFVYLGLSMKDAALSSPLFKVHEALTKKAGLGCIVRAVCAK
;
A
#
# COMPACT_ATOMS: atom_id res chain seq x y z
N MET A 1 7.47 13.55 -10.26
CA MET A 1 6.02 13.28 -10.44
C MET A 1 5.24 14.57 -10.20
N SER A 2 4.11 14.77 -10.87
CA SER A 2 3.26 15.95 -10.65
C SER A 2 2.27 15.70 -9.52
N GLU A 3 2.03 16.69 -8.66
CA GLU A 3 0.97 16.61 -7.63
C GLU A 3 -0.41 16.29 -8.21
N ALA A 4 -0.68 16.75 -9.44
CA ALA A 4 -1.92 16.46 -10.15
C ALA A 4 -2.09 14.96 -10.46
N GLU A 5 -0.99 14.25 -10.71
CA GLU A 5 -1.00 12.82 -10.99
C GLU A 5 -1.31 12.02 -9.71
N VAL A 6 -0.68 12.39 -8.59
CA VAL A 6 -0.92 11.78 -7.28
C VAL A 6 -2.39 11.95 -6.86
N ARG A 7 -2.95 13.15 -7.03
CA ARG A 7 -4.36 13.40 -6.69
C ARG A 7 -5.33 12.58 -7.54
N ARG A 8 -5.08 12.47 -8.85
CA ARG A 8 -5.88 11.59 -9.74
C ARG A 8 -5.80 10.12 -9.31
N GLN A 9 -4.61 9.66 -8.92
CA GLN A 9 -4.43 8.30 -8.40
C GLN A 9 -5.25 8.11 -7.10
N LEU A 10 -5.18 9.06 -6.16
CA LEU A 10 -5.94 8.98 -4.90
C LEU A 10 -7.46 8.96 -5.11
N GLU A 11 -7.96 9.76 -6.05
CA GLU A 11 -9.36 9.74 -6.45
C GLU A 11 -9.74 8.37 -7.02
N SER A 12 -8.92 7.80 -7.91
CA SER A 12 -9.14 6.47 -8.49
C SER A 12 -9.15 5.37 -7.42
N VAL A 13 -8.18 5.39 -6.51
CA VAL A 13 -8.09 4.43 -5.38
C VAL A 13 -9.35 4.50 -4.52
N SER A 14 -9.81 5.71 -4.21
CA SER A 14 -11.02 5.91 -3.41
C SER A 14 -12.28 5.38 -4.11
N LEU A 15 -12.40 5.60 -5.42
CA LEU A 15 -13.52 5.07 -6.23
C LEU A 15 -13.51 3.53 -6.30
N GLN A 16 -12.34 2.93 -6.50
CA GLN A 16 -12.19 1.48 -6.57
C GLN A 16 -12.45 0.82 -5.21
N ALA A 17 -11.94 1.41 -4.13
CA ALA A 17 -12.20 0.95 -2.77
C ALA A 17 -13.69 1.01 -2.43
N GLY A 18 -14.37 2.12 -2.75
CA GLY A 18 -15.83 2.25 -2.56
C GLY A 18 -16.66 1.25 -3.38
N SER A 19 -16.12 0.79 -4.51
CA SER A 19 -16.75 -0.22 -5.38
C SER A 19 -16.37 -1.67 -5.02
N MET A 20 -15.72 -1.90 -3.87
CA MET A 20 -15.19 -3.19 -3.41
C MET A 20 -14.18 -3.86 -4.37
N ARG A 21 -13.56 -3.10 -5.28
CA ARG A 21 -12.51 -3.58 -6.21
C ARG A 21 -11.14 -3.46 -5.55
N LEU A 22 -10.96 -4.16 -4.42
CA LEU A 22 -9.79 -3.97 -3.55
C LEU A 22 -8.45 -4.34 -4.22
N ASN A 23 -8.42 -5.37 -5.07
CA ASN A 23 -7.21 -5.74 -5.81
C ASN A 23 -6.71 -4.59 -6.70
N GLU A 24 -7.64 -3.94 -7.41
CA GLU A 24 -7.29 -2.83 -8.29
C GLU A 24 -6.94 -1.57 -7.50
N ALA A 25 -7.69 -1.28 -6.43
CA ALA A 25 -7.38 -0.16 -5.54
C ALA A 25 -5.99 -0.32 -4.93
N MET A 26 -5.62 -1.54 -4.54
CA MET A 26 -4.31 -1.82 -3.94
C MET A 26 -3.19 -1.70 -4.97
N ARG A 27 -3.38 -2.25 -6.17
CA ARG A 27 -2.41 -2.09 -7.26
C ARG A 27 -2.26 -0.61 -7.61
N GLU A 28 -3.37 0.09 -7.83
CA GLU A 28 -3.38 1.51 -8.17
C GLU A 28 -2.67 2.32 -7.10
N ALA A 29 -2.93 2.09 -5.81
CA ALA A 29 -2.26 2.80 -4.72
C ALA A 29 -0.75 2.48 -4.62
N SER A 30 -0.30 1.33 -5.12
CA SER A 30 1.10 0.90 -5.08
C SER A 30 1.88 1.24 -6.36
N ARG A 31 1.19 1.67 -7.44
CA ARG A 31 1.84 2.09 -8.70
C ARG A 31 2.83 3.22 -8.50
N LEU A 32 2.51 4.13 -7.58
CA LEU A 32 3.36 5.26 -7.23
C LEU A 32 3.86 5.08 -5.81
N GLY A 33 5.15 5.28 -5.61
CA GLY A 33 5.73 5.32 -4.28
C GLY A 33 5.27 6.53 -3.46
N PRO A 34 5.59 6.55 -2.16
CA PRO A 34 5.32 7.70 -1.30
C PRO A 34 6.03 8.96 -1.81
N VAL A 35 5.31 10.08 -1.92
CA VAL A 35 5.89 11.35 -2.39
C VAL A 35 6.57 12.15 -1.27
N GLU A 36 7.45 13.08 -1.63
CA GLU A 36 8.17 13.94 -0.68
C GLU A 36 7.25 14.98 0.01
N ASN A 37 6.25 15.50 -0.71
CA ASN A 37 5.26 16.41 -0.14
C ASN A 37 4.53 15.72 1.02
N GLU A 38 4.66 16.27 2.23
CA GLU A 38 4.17 15.65 3.45
C GLU A 38 2.64 15.48 3.47
N ASP A 39 1.90 16.47 3.00
CA ASP A 39 0.44 16.44 3.02
C ASP A 39 -0.09 15.40 2.04
N LEU A 40 0.44 15.39 0.82
CA LEU A 40 0.09 14.37 -0.18
C LEU A 40 0.50 12.97 0.26
N ARG A 41 1.67 12.82 0.90
CA ARG A 41 2.10 11.52 1.44
C ARG A 41 1.16 11.02 2.53
N LYS A 42 0.69 11.89 3.43
CA LYS A 42 -0.32 11.53 4.45
C LYS A 42 -1.61 11.04 3.79
N GLU A 43 -2.04 11.70 2.72
CA GLU A 43 -3.21 11.26 1.94
C GLU A 43 -2.98 9.89 1.26
N GLN A 44 -1.81 9.65 0.67
CA GLN A 44 -1.43 8.34 0.12
C GLN A 44 -1.44 7.25 1.17
N VAL A 45 -0.82 7.48 2.33
CA VAL A 45 -0.79 6.51 3.43
C VAL A 45 -2.21 6.22 3.92
N LYS A 46 -3.06 7.23 4.04
CA LYS A 46 -4.47 7.05 4.42
C LYS A 46 -5.25 6.23 3.39
N ALA A 47 -5.06 6.48 2.10
CA ALA A 47 -5.71 5.72 1.03
C ALA A 47 -5.27 4.25 1.04
N VAL A 48 -3.97 3.97 1.15
CA VAL A 48 -3.42 2.62 1.24
C VAL A 48 -3.93 1.88 2.48
N THR A 49 -3.84 2.50 3.65
CA THR A 49 -4.27 1.88 4.91
C THR A 49 -5.79 1.62 4.93
N MET A 50 -6.59 2.47 4.29
CA MET A 50 -8.02 2.24 4.08
C MET A 50 -8.29 1.00 3.22
N VAL A 51 -7.53 0.78 2.15
CA VAL A 51 -7.66 -0.44 1.32
C VAL A 51 -7.24 -1.67 2.11
N VAL A 52 -6.09 -1.61 2.78
CA VAL A 52 -5.57 -2.71 3.61
C VAL A 52 -6.53 -3.08 4.74
N GLY A 53 -7.13 -2.10 5.42
CA GLY A 53 -8.11 -2.33 6.48
C GLY A 53 -9.39 -3.03 6.00
N GLN A 54 -9.70 -2.99 4.70
CA GLN A 54 -10.85 -3.70 4.10
C GLN A 54 -10.53 -5.15 3.71
N LEU A 55 -9.24 -5.52 3.67
CA LEU A 55 -8.81 -6.89 3.37
C LEU A 55 -8.95 -7.78 4.61
N LYS A 56 -10.14 -8.34 4.81
CA LYS A 56 -10.49 -9.08 6.04
C LYS A 56 -9.92 -10.50 6.11
N THR A 57 -9.43 -11.06 5.00
CA THR A 57 -9.00 -12.47 4.94
C THR A 57 -7.59 -12.57 4.37
N GLU A 58 -6.83 -13.56 4.84
CA GLU A 58 -5.49 -13.85 4.32
C GLU A 58 -5.50 -14.20 2.84
N LYS A 59 -6.57 -14.88 2.37
CA LYS A 59 -6.76 -15.17 0.95
C LYS A 59 -6.87 -13.88 0.12
N ALA A 60 -7.71 -12.92 0.55
CA ALA A 60 -7.85 -11.65 -0.16
C ALA A 60 -6.54 -10.86 -0.20
N ILE A 61 -5.77 -10.88 0.89
CA ILE A 61 -4.44 -10.26 0.95
C ILE A 61 -3.49 -10.96 -0.03
N ALA A 62 -3.42 -12.29 -0.02
CA ALA A 62 -2.57 -13.06 -0.92
C ALA A 62 -2.93 -12.83 -2.38
N ASP A 63 -4.23 -12.78 -2.72
CA ASP A 63 -4.71 -12.52 -4.08
C ASP A 63 -4.29 -11.11 -4.53
N CYS A 64 -4.47 -10.07 -3.69
CA CYS A 64 -3.98 -8.72 -3.94
C CYS A 64 -2.47 -8.70 -4.20
N VAL A 65 -1.69 -9.26 -3.29
CA VAL A 65 -0.22 -9.23 -3.32
C VAL A 65 0.32 -10.02 -4.52
N SER A 66 -0.29 -11.16 -4.85
CA SER A 66 0.11 -11.99 -6.00
C SER A 66 0.07 -11.24 -7.33
N ALA A 67 -0.85 -10.28 -7.45
CA ALA A 67 -1.04 -9.50 -8.67
C ALA A 67 -0.10 -8.29 -8.76
N LEU A 68 0.72 -7.99 -7.76
CA LEU A 68 1.63 -6.84 -7.84
C LEU A 68 2.85 -7.11 -8.72
N GLU A 69 3.36 -6.09 -9.38
CA GLU A 69 4.68 -6.11 -10.04
C GLU A 69 5.80 -5.81 -9.03
N PRO A 70 7.07 -6.17 -9.30
CA PRO A 70 8.18 -5.98 -8.34
C PRO A 70 8.33 -4.56 -7.77
N ASP A 71 8.15 -3.52 -8.60
CA ASP A 71 8.22 -2.13 -8.14
C ASP A 71 7.03 -1.77 -7.23
N GLU A 72 5.85 -2.34 -7.51
CA GLU A 72 4.63 -2.14 -6.71
C GLU A 72 4.73 -2.84 -5.36
N GLU A 73 5.39 -4.00 -5.28
CA GLU A 73 5.67 -4.72 -4.03
C GLU A 73 6.53 -3.87 -3.09
N ASP A 74 7.62 -3.29 -3.60
CA ASP A 74 8.50 -2.43 -2.84
C ASP A 74 7.79 -1.14 -2.40
N ASN A 75 6.99 -0.54 -3.27
CA ASN A 75 6.20 0.65 -2.94
C ASN A 75 5.15 0.36 -1.86
N LEU A 76 4.46 -0.78 -1.95
CA LEU A 76 3.53 -1.20 -0.92
C LEU A 76 4.24 -1.45 0.41
N MET A 77 5.41 -2.08 0.39
CA MET A 77 6.21 -2.29 1.60
C MET A 77 6.61 -0.96 2.27
N LYS A 78 6.93 0.09 1.50
CA LYS A 78 7.15 1.44 2.05
C LYS A 78 5.89 1.98 2.73
N PHE A 79 4.73 1.87 2.08
CA PHE A 79 3.47 2.31 2.67
C PHE A 79 3.09 1.51 3.92
N VAL A 80 3.44 0.23 4.01
CA VAL A 80 3.26 -0.58 5.21
C VAL A 80 4.03 0.02 6.39
N TYR A 81 5.33 0.33 6.22
CA TYR A 81 6.12 0.96 7.28
C TYR A 81 5.63 2.37 7.64
N LEU A 82 5.22 3.17 6.65
CA LEU A 82 4.63 4.49 6.89
C LEU A 82 3.30 4.38 7.66
N GLY A 83 2.44 3.43 7.31
CA GLY A 83 1.19 3.16 8.03
C GLY A 83 1.44 2.71 9.47
N LEU A 84 2.41 1.81 9.68
CA LEU A 84 2.81 1.37 11.03
C LEU A 84 3.35 2.54 11.88
N SER A 85 4.03 3.51 11.26
CA SER A 85 4.53 4.71 11.96
C SER A 85 3.42 5.60 12.53
N MET A 86 2.18 5.48 12.03
CA MET A 86 1.02 6.21 12.57
C MET A 86 0.55 5.70 13.93
N LYS A 87 1.03 4.52 14.38
CA LYS A 87 0.71 3.89 15.68
C LYS A 87 -0.80 3.65 15.90
N ASP A 88 -1.55 3.43 14.83
CA ASP A 88 -2.97 3.03 14.90
C ASP A 88 -3.09 1.52 15.12
N ALA A 89 -3.53 1.13 16.32
CA ALA A 89 -3.67 -0.27 16.72
C ALA A 89 -4.66 -1.05 15.83
N ALA A 90 -5.69 -0.39 15.26
CA ALA A 90 -6.66 -1.04 14.39
C ALA A 90 -6.05 -1.43 13.03
N LEU A 91 -5.04 -0.68 12.59
CA LEU A 91 -4.36 -0.89 11.30
C LEU A 91 -3.13 -1.79 11.41
N SER A 92 -2.50 -1.87 12.58
CA SER A 92 -1.29 -2.66 12.79
C SER A 92 -1.44 -4.13 12.36
N SER A 93 -2.52 -4.80 12.77
CA SER A 93 -2.72 -6.22 12.46
C SER A 93 -2.88 -6.48 10.95
N PRO A 94 -3.79 -5.79 10.22
CA PRO A 94 -3.84 -5.88 8.75
C PRO A 94 -2.52 -5.57 8.06
N LEU A 95 -1.79 -4.54 8.51
CA LEU A 95 -0.50 -4.15 7.93
C LEU A 95 0.56 -5.23 8.09
N PHE A 96 0.63 -5.90 9.25
CA PHE A 96 1.54 -7.03 9.45
C PHE A 96 1.18 -8.24 8.58
N LYS A 97 -0.10 -8.50 8.30
CA LYS A 97 -0.49 -9.56 7.37
C LYS A 97 -0.09 -9.26 5.93
N VAL A 98 -0.21 -8.00 5.50
CA VAL A 98 0.29 -7.56 4.19
C VAL A 98 1.82 -7.66 4.13
N HIS A 99 2.51 -7.26 5.21
CA HIS A 99 3.96 -7.40 5.35
C HIS A 99 4.42 -8.86 5.16
N GLU A 100 3.77 -9.80 5.85
CA GLU A 100 4.06 -11.22 5.75
C GLU A 100 3.84 -11.73 4.32
N ALA A 101 2.70 -11.38 3.70
CA ALA A 101 2.37 -11.78 2.33
C ALA A 101 3.37 -11.25 1.30
N LEU A 102 3.79 -9.99 1.42
CA LEU A 102 4.84 -9.39 0.56
C LEU A 102 6.17 -10.11 0.74
N THR A 103 6.57 -10.36 1.98
CA THR A 103 7.83 -11.05 2.29
C THR A 103 7.84 -12.47 1.74
N LYS A 104 6.69 -13.15 1.78
CA LYS A 104 6.52 -14.50 1.21
C LYS A 104 6.63 -14.51 -0.32
N LYS A 105 6.14 -13.46 -1.00
CA LYS A 105 6.18 -13.35 -2.47
C LYS A 105 7.52 -12.83 -2.99
N ALA A 106 7.96 -11.67 -2.49
CA ALA A 106 9.08 -10.89 -2.99
C ALA A 106 10.42 -11.22 -2.28
N GLY A 107 10.36 -12.02 -1.21
CA GLY A 107 11.49 -12.33 -0.35
C GLY A 107 11.90 -11.15 0.54
N LEU A 108 12.95 -11.36 1.33
CA LEU A 108 13.48 -10.35 2.27
C LEU A 108 14.01 -9.09 1.58
N GLY A 109 14.32 -9.16 0.28
CA GLY A 109 14.84 -8.03 -0.49
C GLY A 109 13.88 -6.83 -0.55
N CYS A 110 12.56 -7.06 -0.56
CA CYS A 110 11.58 -5.98 -0.59
C CYS A 110 11.62 -5.11 0.68
N ILE A 111 11.90 -5.73 1.84
CA ILE A 111 12.09 -5.01 3.10
C ILE A 111 13.31 -4.11 3.03
N VAL A 112 14.45 -4.66 2.59
CA VAL A 112 15.71 -3.92 2.51
C VAL A 112 15.56 -2.74 1.54
N ARG A 113 14.96 -2.96 0.36
CA ARG A 113 14.73 -1.89 -0.62
C ARG A 113 13.76 -0.83 -0.10
N ALA A 114 12.71 -1.21 0.63
CA ALA A 114 11.78 -0.25 1.21
C ALA A 114 12.42 0.64 2.28
N VAL A 115 13.27 0.08 3.15
CA VAL A 115 13.90 0.83 4.25
C VAL A 115 15.12 1.64 3.77
N CYS A 116 15.83 1.16 2.75
CA CYS A 116 17.02 1.85 2.23
C CYS A 116 16.72 2.88 1.13
N ALA A 117 15.55 2.82 0.50
CA ALA A 117 15.15 3.83 -0.48
C ALA A 117 14.96 5.20 0.20
N LYS A 118 15.61 6.22 -0.37
CA LYS A 118 15.37 7.63 -0.02
C LYS A 118 14.21 8.18 -0.82
#